data_AF-A0A841QFG4-F1
#
_entry.id   AF-A0A841QFG4-F1
#
_cell.length_a   1.000
_cell.length_b   1.000
_cell.length_c   1.000
_cell.angle_alpha   90.00
_cell.angle_beta   90.00
_cell.angle_gamma   90.00
#
_symmetry.space_group_name_H-M   'P 1'
#
loop_
_entity.id
_entity.type
_entity.pdbx_description
1 polymer ?
#
loop_
_entity_poly.entity_id
_entity_poly.type
_entity_poly.pdbx_seq_one_letter_code
_entity_poly.pdbx_strand_id
1 'polypeptide(L)'
;MSKSELCKQRAAERNEKIVALHATGMLTKDIAKEVRASESTTCNILKKAGLSSHGALKNSTRKERLAAIRGQHAQGLTNIKIAEVVGLSPATVGQYVREMGLIPNQNAGIFGAAAKSRASFNERIKSVARLIKKGMSHEQIAAEMRVTVGVVKKWYASAKMLGASGAPAAQKVAQQEPKRSDLNRDPLPVGHPIAVDAMWRGLEKYREPLAL
;
A
#
# COMPACT_ATOMS: atom_id res chain seq x y z
N MET A 1 54.35 -1.30 34.40
CA MET A 1 52.92 -1.10 34.07
C MET A 1 52.09 -1.43 35.29
N SER A 2 51.62 -0.41 36.00
CA SER A 2 50.72 -0.58 37.14
C SER A 2 49.38 -1.17 36.67
N LYS A 3 48.67 -1.95 37.52
CA LYS A 3 47.29 -2.42 37.22
C LYS A 3 46.35 -1.25 36.86
N SER A 4 46.63 -0.06 37.39
CA SER A 4 45.93 1.19 37.07
C SER A 4 46.08 1.61 35.60
N GLU A 5 47.27 1.47 35.02
CA GLU A 5 47.58 1.92 33.66
C GLU A 5 46.97 0.97 32.61
N LEU A 6 47.03 -0.33 32.87
CA LEU A 6 46.39 -1.34 32.03
C LEU A 6 44.87 -1.16 31.95
N CYS A 7 44.23 -0.75 33.05
CA CYS A 7 42.80 -0.45 33.08
C CYS A 7 42.45 0.78 32.23
N LYS A 8 43.27 1.84 32.32
CA LYS A 8 43.10 3.07 31.52
C LYS A 8 43.28 2.83 30.02
N GLN A 9 44.30 2.05 29.63
CA GLN A 9 44.53 1.68 28.22
C GLN A 9 43.36 0.89 27.64
N ARG A 10 42.89 -0.15 28.34
CA ARG A 10 41.71 -0.93 27.89
C ARG A 10 40.45 -0.08 27.75
N ALA A 11 40.27 0.90 28.64
CA ALA A 11 39.15 1.82 28.55
C ALA A 11 39.25 2.75 27.33
N ALA A 12 40.46 3.23 27.00
CA ALA A 12 40.72 4.05 25.82
C ALA A 12 40.48 3.28 24.51
N GLU A 13 41.05 2.07 24.38
CA GLU A 13 40.85 1.19 23.22
C GLU A 13 39.37 0.87 23.00
N ARG A 14 38.62 0.64 24.09
CA ARG A 14 37.17 0.41 24.03
C ARG A 14 36.44 1.63 23.50
N ASN A 15 36.83 2.84 23.93
CA ASN A 15 36.21 4.08 23.48
C ASN A 15 36.48 4.33 21.99
N GLU A 16 37.70 4.10 21.53
CA GLU A 16 38.06 4.19 20.10
C GLU A 16 37.27 3.22 19.24
N LYS A 17 37.11 1.96 19.69
CA LYS A 17 36.26 0.97 19.02
C LYS A 17 34.80 1.43 18.93
N ILE A 18 34.25 2.02 19.99
CA ILE A 18 32.88 2.56 19.99
C ILE A 18 32.72 3.68 18.95
N VAL A 19 33.70 4.58 18.86
CA VAL A 19 33.68 5.69 17.88
C VAL A 19 33.80 5.16 16.44
N ALA A 20 34.68 4.17 16.21
CA ALA A 20 34.84 3.55 14.90
C ALA A 20 33.57 2.81 14.44
N LEU A 21 32.93 2.03 15.32
CA LEU A 21 31.67 1.35 15.02
C LEU A 21 30.49 2.31 14.86
N HIS A 22 30.55 3.49 15.48
CA HIS A 22 29.57 4.54 15.24
C HIS A 22 29.76 5.20 13.86
N ALA A 23 31.01 5.37 13.42
CA ALA A 23 31.32 5.90 12.09
C ALA A 23 30.83 5.01 10.94
N THR A 24 30.71 3.69 11.17
CA THR A 24 30.11 2.75 10.21
C THR A 24 28.57 2.82 10.18
N GLY A 25 27.96 3.63 11.05
CA GLY A 25 26.51 3.84 11.11
C GLY A 25 25.76 2.75 11.89
N MET A 26 26.46 1.93 12.69
CA MET A 26 25.78 0.96 13.55
C MET A 26 24.94 1.66 14.63
N LEU A 27 23.80 1.05 14.97
CA LEU A 27 22.96 1.56 16.04
C LEU A 27 23.66 1.39 17.38
N THR A 28 23.45 2.36 18.28
CA THR A 28 24.03 2.38 19.63
C THR A 28 23.78 1.09 20.41
N LYS A 29 22.64 0.43 20.16
CA LYS A 29 22.28 -0.86 20.76
C LYS A 29 23.17 -2.01 20.30
N ASP A 30 23.48 -2.04 19.00
CA ASP A 30 24.28 -3.11 18.42
C ASP A 30 25.76 -2.90 18.76
N ILE A 31 26.23 -1.65 18.79
CA ILE A 31 27.56 -1.30 19.31
C ILE A 31 27.71 -1.73 20.79
N ALA A 32 26.68 -1.50 21.61
CA ALA A 32 26.71 -1.89 23.02
C ALA A 32 26.84 -3.41 23.20
N LYS A 33 26.13 -4.20 22.39
CA LYS A 33 26.26 -5.67 22.38
C LYS A 33 27.65 -6.12 21.95
N GLU A 34 28.17 -5.56 20.87
CA GLU A 34 29.48 -5.90 20.30
C GLU A 34 30.62 -5.63 21.31
N VAL A 35 30.55 -4.47 21.97
CA VAL A 35 31.58 -4.02 22.92
C VAL A 35 31.34 -4.56 24.34
N ARG A 36 30.27 -5.36 24.55
CA ARG A 36 29.82 -5.88 25.86
C ARG A 36 29.72 -4.78 26.92
N ALA A 37 29.20 -3.63 26.53
CA ALA A 37 28.98 -2.47 27.39
C ALA A 37 27.49 -2.17 27.53
N SER A 38 27.09 -1.45 28.57
CA SER A 38 25.71 -0.95 28.65
C SER A 38 25.45 0.11 27.59
N GLU A 39 24.23 0.16 27.05
CA GLU A 39 23.81 1.19 26.09
C GLU A 39 24.07 2.61 26.64
N SER A 40 23.83 2.82 27.94
CA SER A 40 24.10 4.08 28.63
C SER A 40 25.58 4.47 28.63
N THR A 41 26.48 3.50 28.78
CA THR A 41 27.93 3.72 28.75
C THR A 41 28.38 4.12 27.35
N THR A 42 27.93 3.40 26.33
CA THR A 42 28.20 3.72 24.92
C THR A 42 27.70 5.11 24.56
N CYS A 43 26.48 5.48 24.97
CA CYS A 43 25.91 6.81 24.79
C CYS A 43 26.76 7.91 25.44
N ASN A 44 27.21 7.70 26.69
CA ASN A 44 28.03 8.67 27.39
C ASN A 44 29.41 8.85 26.75
N ILE A 45 30.00 7.77 26.22
CA ILE A 45 31.27 7.81 25.50
C ILE A 45 31.11 8.58 24.19
N LEU A 46 30.06 8.31 23.41
CA LEU A 46 29.76 9.03 22.17
C LEU A 46 29.51 10.52 22.45
N LYS A 47 28.74 10.85 23.49
CA LYS A 47 28.52 12.24 23.93
C LYS A 47 29.82 12.94 24.32
N LYS A 48 30.70 12.28 25.07
CA LYS A 48 32.03 12.82 25.42
C LYS A 48 32.91 13.03 24.17
N ALA A 49 32.70 12.24 23.13
CA ALA A 49 33.35 12.39 21.83
C ALA A 49 32.63 13.42 20.91
N GLY A 50 31.57 14.10 21.38
CA GLY A 50 30.80 15.07 20.59
C GLY A 50 29.86 14.45 19.55
N LEU A 51 29.68 13.13 19.56
CA LEU A 51 28.82 12.41 18.63
C LEU A 51 27.43 12.17 19.24
N SER A 52 26.39 12.51 18.49
CA SER A 52 25.01 12.16 18.86
C SER A 52 24.72 10.71 18.49
N SER A 53 24.17 9.96 19.45
CA SER A 53 23.84 8.56 19.21
C SER A 53 22.74 8.44 18.15
N HIS A 54 22.87 7.48 17.23
CA HIS A 54 21.78 7.08 16.37
C HIS A 54 20.58 6.67 17.25
N GLY A 55 19.46 7.39 17.13
CA GLY A 55 18.28 7.27 17.99
C GLY A 55 18.17 8.22 19.21
N ALA A 56 19.09 9.17 19.40
CA ALA A 56 19.05 10.15 20.50
C ALA A 56 17.81 11.08 20.45
N LEU A 57 17.16 11.20 19.30
CA LEU A 57 16.08 12.18 19.08
C LEU A 57 14.73 11.75 19.67
N LYS A 58 14.60 10.53 20.21
CA LYS A 58 13.36 10.07 20.87
C LYS A 58 12.91 11.01 21.99
N ASN A 59 13.85 11.62 22.72
CA ASN A 59 13.58 12.57 23.81
C ASN A 59 13.92 14.04 23.46
N SER A 60 14.20 14.33 22.19
CA SER A 60 14.54 15.69 21.73
C SER A 60 13.30 16.58 21.62
N THR A 61 13.48 17.87 21.34
CA THR A 61 12.34 18.75 21.06
C THR A 61 11.68 18.39 19.72
N ARG A 62 10.38 18.66 19.57
CA ARG A 62 9.66 18.40 18.30
C ARG A 62 10.33 19.11 17.12
N LYS A 63 10.88 20.32 17.34
CA LYS A 63 11.55 21.13 16.33
C LYS A 63 12.82 20.43 15.79
N GLU A 64 13.63 19.87 16.67
CA GLU A 64 14.84 19.12 16.30
C GLU A 64 14.51 17.85 15.50
N ARG A 65 13.48 17.11 15.92
CA ARG A 65 12.98 15.94 15.16
C ARG A 65 12.57 16.31 13.75
N LEU A 66 11.79 17.39 13.58
CA LEU A 66 11.33 17.83 12.27
C LEU A 66 12.48 18.29 11.38
N ALA A 67 13.46 19.01 11.93
CA ALA A 67 14.66 19.42 11.19
C ALA A 67 15.48 18.22 10.71
N ALA A 68 15.70 17.23 11.57
CA ALA A 68 16.43 16.00 11.22
C ALA A 68 15.70 15.19 10.14
N ILE A 69 14.37 15.01 10.28
CA ILE A 69 13.56 14.30 9.28
C ILE A 69 13.58 15.04 7.94
N ARG A 70 13.49 16.37 7.95
CA ARG A 70 13.56 17.18 6.72
C ARG A 70 14.89 17.00 6.01
N GLY A 71 16.01 17.05 6.75
CA GLY A 71 17.35 16.85 6.19
C GLY A 71 17.51 15.48 5.54
N GLN A 72 17.06 14.41 6.21
CA GLN A 72 17.16 13.06 5.67
C GLN A 72 16.18 12.78 4.54
N HIS A 73 14.99 13.38 4.58
CA HIS A 73 14.03 13.30 3.48
C HIS A 73 14.56 13.98 2.21
N ALA A 74 15.25 15.11 2.36
CA ALA A 74 15.93 15.79 1.25
C ALA A 74 17.07 14.96 0.62
N GLN A 75 17.70 14.06 1.40
CA GLN A 75 18.68 13.09 0.89
C GLN A 75 18.03 11.93 0.11
N GLY A 76 16.70 11.92 -0.04
CA GLY A 76 15.99 10.86 -0.74
C GLY A 76 15.82 9.58 0.09
N LEU A 77 16.15 9.61 1.39
CA LEU A 77 15.96 8.45 2.26
C LEU A 77 14.47 8.16 2.44
N THR A 78 14.15 6.88 2.56
CA THR A 78 12.76 6.44 2.75
C THR A 78 12.39 6.50 4.22
N ASN A 79 11.09 6.60 4.52
CA ASN A 79 10.62 6.78 5.89
C ASN A 79 11.11 5.69 6.87
N ILE A 80 11.37 4.47 6.38
CA ILE A 80 11.91 3.37 7.18
C ILE A 80 13.36 3.66 7.57
N LYS A 81 14.21 4.03 6.61
CA LYS A 81 15.61 4.38 6.89
C LYS A 81 15.71 5.62 7.77
N ILE A 82 14.86 6.61 7.55
CA ILE A 82 14.79 7.81 8.40
C ILE A 82 14.41 7.42 9.83
N ALA A 83 13.44 6.53 10.00
CA ALA A 83 13.01 6.03 11.30
C ALA A 83 14.14 5.32 12.06
N GLU A 84 14.97 4.53 11.38
CA GLU A 84 16.13 3.86 11.97
C GLU A 84 17.19 4.86 12.46
N VAL A 85 17.54 5.84 11.63
CA VAL A 85 18.59 6.82 11.98
C VAL A 85 18.13 7.76 13.08
N VAL A 86 16.88 8.21 13.02
CA VAL A 86 16.29 9.14 14.01
C VAL A 86 15.83 8.40 15.29
N GLY A 87 15.64 7.08 15.22
CA GLY A 87 15.15 6.24 16.33
C GLY A 87 13.67 6.43 16.64
N LEU A 88 12.85 6.71 15.63
CA LEU A 88 11.40 6.86 15.74
C LEU A 88 10.67 5.71 15.04
N SER A 89 9.36 5.59 15.25
CA SER A 89 8.55 4.67 14.45
C SER A 89 8.40 5.18 13.01
N PRO A 90 8.45 4.31 11.97
CA PRO A 90 8.18 4.69 10.58
C PRO A 90 6.81 5.38 10.40
N ALA A 91 5.81 4.99 11.20
CA ALA A 91 4.50 5.63 11.19
C ALA A 91 4.56 7.07 11.68
N THR A 92 5.32 7.34 12.75
CA THR A 92 5.54 8.69 13.30
C THR A 92 6.31 9.57 12.31
N VAL A 93 7.34 9.03 11.65
CA VAL A 93 8.05 9.75 10.59
C VAL A 93 7.09 10.08 9.44
N GLY A 94 6.26 9.13 9.00
CA GLY A 94 5.26 9.37 7.96
C GLY A 94 4.19 10.40 8.36
N GLN A 95 3.83 10.49 9.63
CA GLN A 95 2.97 11.57 10.14
C GLN A 95 3.68 12.92 10.04
N TYR A 96 4.91 13.04 10.53
CA TYR A 96 5.67 14.29 10.49
C TYR A 96 6.00 14.77 9.08
N VAL A 97 6.30 13.85 8.15
CA VAL A 97 6.49 14.16 6.73
C VAL A 97 5.21 14.74 6.13
N ARG A 98 4.04 14.18 6.46
CA ARG A 98 2.74 14.70 6.02
C ARG A 98 2.40 16.07 6.65
N GLU A 99 2.69 16.25 7.94
CA GLU A 99 2.52 17.54 8.62
C GLU A 99 3.38 18.65 7.99
N MET A 100 4.56 18.29 7.45
CA MET A 100 5.42 19.20 6.69
C MET A 100 4.98 19.41 5.24
N GLY A 101 3.89 18.77 4.77
CA GLY A 101 3.42 18.84 3.40
C GLY A 101 4.32 18.12 2.38
N LEU A 102 5.24 17.27 2.85
CA LEU A 102 6.16 16.53 1.99
C LEU A 102 5.55 15.19 1.54
N ILE A 103 5.86 14.80 0.31
CA ILE A 103 5.45 13.49 -0.21
C ILE A 103 6.46 12.44 0.27
N PRO A 104 6.01 11.33 0.88
CA PRO A 104 6.90 10.25 1.29
C PRO A 104 7.73 9.70 0.12
N ASN A 105 9.04 9.58 0.31
CA ASN A 105 9.92 8.89 -0.64
C ASN A 105 9.53 7.41 -0.68
N GLN A 106 9.05 6.92 -1.83
CA GLN A 106 8.52 5.57 -1.94
C GLN A 106 9.62 4.51 -1.87
N ASN A 107 9.39 3.45 -1.10
CA ASN A 107 10.22 2.25 -1.19
C ASN A 107 10.01 1.61 -2.57
N ALA A 108 11.07 1.56 -3.37
CA ALA A 108 11.09 0.88 -4.66
C ALA A 108 10.66 -0.60 -4.59
N GLY A 109 10.75 -1.24 -3.41
CA GLY A 109 10.56 -2.68 -3.24
C GLY A 109 9.13 -3.19 -2.97
N ILE A 110 8.26 -2.45 -2.28
CA ILE A 110 6.94 -2.99 -1.84
C ILE A 110 5.77 -2.23 -2.50
N PHE A 111 5.79 -0.90 -2.44
CA PHE A 111 4.76 -0.06 -3.09
C PHE A 111 5.19 0.47 -4.46
N GLY A 112 6.49 0.50 -4.74
CA GLY A 112 7.03 0.90 -6.06
C GLY A 112 6.67 -0.06 -7.20
N ALA A 113 6.65 -1.38 -6.93
CA ALA A 113 6.16 -2.37 -7.89
C ALA A 113 4.65 -2.21 -8.15
N ALA A 114 3.87 -1.93 -7.10
CA ALA A 114 2.45 -1.62 -7.24
C ALA A 114 2.23 -0.32 -8.02
N ALA A 115 3.05 0.73 -7.81
CA ALA A 115 2.98 1.97 -8.56
C ALA A 115 3.35 1.80 -10.05
N LYS A 116 4.42 1.05 -10.36
CA LYS A 116 4.78 0.67 -11.74
C LYS A 116 3.69 -0.18 -12.40
N SER A 117 3.13 -1.14 -11.67
CA SER A 117 1.99 -1.96 -12.10
C SER A 117 0.73 -1.11 -12.35
N ARG A 118 0.46 -0.13 -11.47
CA ARG A 118 -0.64 0.84 -11.62
C ARG A 118 -0.45 1.72 -12.85
N ALA A 119 0.78 2.18 -13.11
CA ALA A 119 1.13 2.94 -14.30
C ALA A 119 0.89 2.11 -15.58
N SER A 120 1.40 0.87 -15.62
CA SER A 120 1.18 -0.05 -16.75
C SER A 120 -0.31 -0.38 -16.96
N PHE A 121 -1.06 -0.55 -15.87
CA PHE A 121 -2.51 -0.75 -15.91
C PHE A 121 -3.24 0.46 -16.49
N ASN A 122 -2.87 1.68 -16.07
CA ASN A 122 -3.45 2.92 -16.59
C ASN A 122 -3.13 3.13 -18.07
N GLU A 123 -1.93 2.78 -18.52
CA GLU A 123 -1.56 2.82 -19.95
C GLU A 123 -2.41 1.85 -20.79
N ARG A 124 -2.67 0.65 -20.28
CA ARG A 124 -3.57 -0.33 -20.92
C ARG A 124 -5.00 0.21 -21.00
N ILE A 125 -5.52 0.80 -19.93
CA ILE A 125 -6.85 1.42 -19.92
C ILE A 125 -6.94 2.59 -20.92
N LYS A 126 -5.92 3.46 -20.98
CA LYS A 126 -5.86 4.55 -21.97
C LYS A 126 -5.88 4.02 -23.40
N SER A 127 -5.19 2.91 -23.65
CA SER A 127 -5.20 2.25 -24.97
C SER A 127 -6.57 1.69 -25.31
N VAL A 128 -7.25 1.03 -24.37
CA VAL A 128 -8.65 0.60 -24.54
C VAL A 128 -9.57 1.80 -24.80
N ALA A 129 -9.44 2.90 -24.06
CA ALA A 129 -10.24 4.11 -24.28
C ALA A 129 -10.05 4.70 -25.69
N ARG A 130 -8.82 4.67 -26.24
CA ARG A 130 -8.55 5.07 -27.63
C ARG A 130 -9.24 4.17 -28.64
N LEU A 131 -9.22 2.85 -28.42
CA LEU A 131 -9.87 1.88 -29.32
C LEU A 131 -11.40 1.97 -29.26
N ILE A 132 -11.97 2.27 -28.08
CA ILE A 132 -13.40 2.59 -27.93
C ILE A 132 -13.76 3.84 -28.73
N LYS A 133 -12.94 4.90 -28.68
CA LYS A 133 -13.14 6.12 -29.50
C LYS A 133 -13.11 5.83 -31.01
N LYS A 134 -12.39 4.78 -31.44
CA LYS A 134 -12.37 4.31 -32.84
C LYS A 134 -13.59 3.44 -33.21
N GLY A 135 -14.49 3.15 -32.27
CA GLY A 135 -15.70 2.35 -32.52
C GLY A 135 -15.47 0.83 -32.62
N MET A 136 -14.32 0.32 -32.17
CA MET A 136 -14.01 -1.11 -32.26
C MET A 136 -14.83 -1.94 -31.28
N SER A 137 -15.22 -3.15 -31.69
CA SER A 137 -15.93 -4.09 -30.82
C SER A 137 -14.99 -4.68 -29.76
N HIS A 138 -15.54 -5.22 -28.67
CA HIS A 138 -14.74 -5.84 -27.60
C HIS A 138 -13.85 -6.98 -28.11
N GLU A 139 -14.29 -7.72 -29.13
CA GLU A 139 -13.56 -8.83 -29.74
C GLU A 139 -12.37 -8.33 -30.57
N GLN A 140 -12.56 -7.23 -31.30
CA GLN A 140 -11.49 -6.58 -32.06
C GLN A 140 -10.42 -5.98 -31.13
N ILE A 141 -10.85 -5.34 -30.03
CA ILE A 141 -9.94 -4.81 -29.00
C ILE A 141 -9.13 -5.94 -28.33
N ALA A 142 -9.78 -7.08 -28.08
CA ALA A 142 -9.15 -8.26 -27.52
C ALA A 142 -8.07 -8.83 -28.46
N ALA A 143 -8.38 -8.93 -29.76
CA ALA A 143 -7.43 -9.38 -30.78
C ALA A 143 -6.22 -8.43 -30.91
N GLU A 144 -6.47 -7.12 -30.98
CA GLU A 144 -5.43 -6.09 -31.13
C GLU A 144 -4.47 -6.06 -29.93
N MET A 145 -5.01 -6.13 -28.71
CA MET A 145 -4.22 -6.10 -27.48
C MET A 145 -3.68 -7.47 -27.08
N ARG A 146 -4.04 -8.54 -27.81
CA ARG A 146 -3.75 -9.95 -27.50
C ARG A 146 -4.17 -10.36 -26.08
N VAL A 147 -5.36 -9.93 -25.66
CA VAL A 147 -5.93 -10.24 -24.34
C VAL A 147 -7.30 -10.89 -24.52
N THR A 148 -7.76 -11.66 -23.54
CA THR A 148 -9.10 -12.26 -23.60
C THR A 148 -10.21 -11.21 -23.50
N VAL A 149 -11.34 -11.49 -24.17
CA VAL A 149 -12.53 -10.61 -24.19
C VAL A 149 -13.02 -10.28 -22.77
N GLY A 150 -12.92 -11.24 -21.85
CA GLY A 150 -13.29 -11.04 -20.44
C GLY A 150 -12.45 -9.98 -19.71
N VAL A 151 -11.16 -9.86 -20.03
CA VAL A 151 -10.29 -8.83 -19.45
C VAL A 151 -10.60 -7.46 -20.05
N VAL A 152 -10.88 -7.39 -21.35
CA VAL A 152 -11.32 -6.15 -22.01
C VAL A 152 -12.62 -5.64 -21.39
N LYS A 153 -13.60 -6.51 -21.12
CA LYS A 153 -14.84 -6.14 -20.42
C LYS A 153 -14.60 -5.52 -19.04
N LYS A 154 -13.64 -6.05 -18.26
CA LYS A 154 -13.25 -5.48 -16.96
C LYS A 154 -12.63 -4.08 -17.12
N TRP A 155 -11.78 -3.89 -18.12
CA TRP A 155 -11.15 -2.59 -18.40
C TRP A 155 -12.10 -1.58 -19.05
N TYR A 156 -13.14 -2.04 -19.73
CA TYR A 156 -14.10 -1.21 -20.44
C TYR A 156 -14.83 -0.24 -19.52
N ALA A 157 -15.27 -0.68 -18.33
CA ALA A 157 -15.93 0.19 -17.35
C ALA A 157 -15.00 1.34 -16.92
N SER A 158 -13.73 1.04 -16.66
CA SER A 158 -12.73 2.05 -16.28
C SER A 158 -12.36 2.97 -17.45
N ALA A 159 -12.27 2.43 -18.67
CA ALA A 159 -11.97 3.19 -19.88
C ALA A 159 -13.11 4.13 -20.28
N LYS A 160 -14.38 3.72 -20.10
CA LYS A 160 -15.56 4.53 -20.37
C LYS A 160 -15.62 5.76 -19.45
N MET A 161 -15.29 5.59 -18.17
CA MET A 161 -15.24 6.70 -17.20
C MET A 161 -14.16 7.74 -17.57
N LEU A 162 -13.03 7.29 -18.14
CA LEU A 162 -11.97 8.19 -18.61
C LEU A 162 -12.28 8.84 -19.97
N GLY A 163 -13.13 8.23 -20.80
CA GLY A 163 -13.56 8.77 -22.09
C GLY A 163 -14.77 9.69 -22.02
N ALA A 164 -15.61 9.56 -20.99
CA ALA A 164 -16.81 10.38 -20.78
C ALA A 164 -16.52 11.85 -20.47
N SER A 165 -15.28 12.19 -20.07
CA SER A 165 -14.86 13.57 -19.84
C SER A 165 -14.45 14.33 -21.10
N GLY A 166 -14.54 13.72 -22.30
CA GLY A 166 -14.28 14.44 -23.55
C GLY A 166 -14.54 13.64 -24.82
N ALA A 167 -15.79 13.67 -25.29
CA ALA A 167 -16.22 13.66 -26.71
C ALA A 167 -17.77 13.65 -26.81
N PRO A 168 -18.35 14.25 -27.87
CA PRO A 168 -19.73 14.70 -27.92
C PRO A 168 -20.72 13.55 -28.17
N ALA A 169 -21.98 13.84 -27.87
CA ALA A 169 -23.11 12.97 -28.14
C ALA A 169 -23.11 12.50 -29.61
N ALA A 170 -22.88 11.21 -29.84
CA ALA A 170 -23.08 10.59 -31.14
C ALA A 170 -23.79 9.25 -30.98
N GLN A 171 -25.09 9.34 -31.29
CA GLN A 171 -25.98 8.31 -31.85
C GLN A 171 -26.13 7.01 -31.06
N LYS A 172 -27.14 7.02 -30.18
CA LYS A 172 -27.87 5.81 -29.78
C LYS A 172 -28.40 5.13 -31.05
N VAL A 173 -27.76 4.04 -31.48
CA VAL A 173 -28.45 3.02 -32.28
C VAL A 173 -29.57 2.51 -31.38
N ALA A 174 -30.82 2.73 -31.81
CA ALA A 174 -32.01 2.36 -31.09
C ALA A 174 -32.06 0.83 -30.92
N GLN A 175 -31.56 0.34 -29.80
CA GLN A 175 -32.02 -0.93 -29.26
C GLN A 175 -33.35 -0.64 -28.60
N GLN A 176 -34.43 -1.06 -29.23
CA GLN A 176 -35.75 -1.09 -28.61
C GLN A 176 -35.66 -2.03 -27.41
N GLU A 177 -35.71 -1.47 -26.20
CA GLU A 177 -36.02 -2.25 -25.01
C GLU A 177 -37.44 -2.80 -25.18
N PRO A 178 -37.70 -4.12 -25.01
CA PRO A 178 -39.07 -4.59 -24.92
C PRO A 178 -39.71 -3.90 -23.71
N LYS A 179 -40.79 -3.16 -23.96
CA LYS A 179 -41.53 -2.47 -22.91
C LYS A 179 -41.98 -3.53 -21.92
N ARG A 180 -41.74 -3.30 -20.62
CA ARG A 180 -42.22 -4.16 -19.51
C ARG A 180 -43.74 -4.39 -19.52
N SER A 181 -44.50 -3.68 -20.35
CA SER A 181 -45.94 -3.85 -20.58
C SER A 181 -46.32 -5.14 -21.30
N ASP A 182 -45.37 -5.87 -21.88
CA ASP A 182 -45.68 -7.11 -22.63
C ASP A 182 -45.77 -8.36 -21.74
N LEU A 183 -45.54 -8.21 -20.43
CA LEU A 183 -45.88 -9.23 -19.44
C LEU A 183 -47.34 -9.08 -18.99
N ASN A 184 -48.26 -9.00 -19.94
CA ASN A 184 -49.65 -9.34 -19.68
C ASN A 184 -49.72 -10.86 -19.51
N ARG A 185 -49.22 -11.37 -18.39
CA ARG A 185 -49.42 -12.77 -18.02
C ARG A 185 -50.85 -12.84 -17.52
N ASP A 186 -51.74 -13.28 -18.41
CA ASP A 186 -53.06 -13.76 -18.00
C ASP A 186 -52.89 -14.65 -16.75
N PRO A 187 -53.77 -14.51 -15.75
CA PRO A 187 -53.68 -15.33 -14.54
C PRO A 187 -53.60 -16.80 -14.94
N LEU A 188 -52.62 -17.52 -14.38
CA LEU A 188 -52.43 -18.94 -14.69
C LEU A 188 -53.76 -19.68 -14.44
N PRO A 189 -54.17 -20.58 -15.36
CA PRO A 189 -55.44 -21.29 -15.24
C PRO A 189 -55.47 -22.12 -13.95
N VAL A 190 -56.67 -22.27 -13.38
CA VAL A 190 -56.89 -23.09 -12.18
C VAL A 190 -56.40 -24.52 -12.46
N GLY A 191 -55.46 -25.00 -11.64
CA GLY A 191 -54.83 -26.32 -11.82
C GLY A 191 -53.49 -26.31 -12.58
N HIS A 192 -52.93 -25.13 -12.90
CA HIS A 192 -51.60 -25.07 -13.52
C HIS A 192 -50.54 -25.74 -12.63
N PRO A 193 -49.68 -26.62 -13.16
CA PRO A 193 -48.75 -27.43 -12.36
C PRO A 193 -47.85 -26.58 -11.49
N ILE A 194 -47.36 -25.44 -11.99
CA ILE A 194 -46.54 -24.49 -11.21
C ILE A 194 -47.28 -23.96 -9.97
N ALA A 195 -48.58 -23.69 -10.06
CA ALA A 195 -49.36 -23.18 -8.93
C ALA A 195 -49.64 -24.28 -7.91
N VAL A 196 -49.92 -25.50 -8.38
CA VAL A 196 -50.12 -26.69 -7.54
C VAL A 196 -48.83 -27.05 -6.80
N ASP A 197 -47.70 -27.07 -7.50
CA ASP A 197 -46.39 -27.42 -6.94
C ASP A 197 -45.89 -26.38 -5.93
N ALA A 198 -46.15 -25.08 -6.18
CA ALA A 198 -45.88 -24.02 -5.21
C ALA A 198 -46.73 -24.15 -3.95
N MET A 199 -47.99 -24.57 -4.08
CA MET A 199 -48.89 -24.80 -2.95
C MET A 199 -48.43 -25.99 -2.10
N TRP A 200 -48.03 -27.09 -2.75
CA TRP A 200 -47.51 -28.29 -2.06
C TRP A 200 -46.18 -28.05 -1.36
N ARG A 201 -45.25 -27.30 -1.97
CA ARG A 201 -43.98 -26.89 -1.33
C ARG A 201 -44.19 -26.07 -0.06
N GLY A 202 -45.22 -25.22 -0.01
CA GLY A 202 -45.56 -24.47 1.20
C GLY A 202 -46.07 -25.37 2.33
N LEU A 203 -46.74 -26.46 1.98
CA LEU A 203 -47.31 -27.46 2.90
C LEU A 203 -46.30 -28.53 3.33
N GLU A 204 -45.16 -28.68 2.64
CA GLU A 204 -44.07 -29.59 3.05
C GLU A 204 -43.59 -29.33 4.48
N LYS A 205 -43.70 -28.09 4.97
CA LYS A 205 -43.36 -27.71 6.35
C LYS A 205 -44.26 -28.37 7.41
N TYR A 206 -45.47 -28.79 7.04
CA TYR A 206 -46.45 -29.39 7.93
C TYR A 206 -46.61 -30.90 7.71
N ARG A 207 -45.80 -31.48 6.82
CA ARG A 207 -45.75 -32.92 6.61
C ARG A 207 -44.93 -33.55 7.74
N GLU A 208 -45.59 -33.93 8.83
CA GLU A 208 -44.92 -34.68 9.89
C GLU A 208 -44.34 -35.98 9.34
N PRO A 209 -43.14 -36.41 9.78
CA PRO A 209 -42.66 -37.73 9.46
C PRO A 209 -43.59 -38.72 10.16
N LEU A 210 -44.30 -39.55 9.38
CA LEU A 210 -44.88 -40.79 9.91
C LEU A 210 -43.71 -41.61 10.48
N ALA A 211 -43.53 -41.53 11.80
CA ALA A 211 -42.66 -42.41 12.54
C ALA A 211 -43.25 -43.82 12.41
N LEU A 212 -42.62 -44.63 11.56
CA LEU A 212 -42.73 -46.09 11.58
C LEU A 212 -41.82 -46.63 12.68
#